data_AF-A0A959DA68-F1
#
_entry.id   AF-A0A959DA68-F1
#
_cell.length_a   1.000
_cell.length_b   1.000
_cell.length_c   1.000
_cell.angle_alpha   90.00
_cell.angle_beta   90.00
_cell.angle_gamma   90.00
#
_symmetry.space_group_name_H-M   'P 1'
#
loop_
_entity.id
_entity.type
_entity.pdbx_description
1 polymer ?
#
loop_
_entity_poly.entity_id
_entity_poly.type
_entity_poly.pdbx_seq_one_letter_code
_entity_poly.pdbx_strand_id
1 'polypeptide(L)'
;MKKGNRYFNTSGPNIPSEHYTLPRKDLIETKVYRDSYQAKKGLKQLAYYCQSVNIPEGLYLLFASNALKVMGIEEGVREVEGIRIRVYVVQYDEEKDF
;
A
#
# COMPACT_ATOMS: atom_id res chain seq x y z
N MET A 1 11.99 -42.64 -26.02
CA MET A 1 11.89 -41.37 -25.27
C MET A 1 10.42 -41.10 -24.95
N LYS A 2 9.98 -41.18 -23.69
CA LYS A 2 8.61 -40.84 -23.29
C LYS A 2 8.57 -39.38 -22.87
N LYS A 3 7.76 -38.57 -23.56
CA LYS A 3 7.51 -37.16 -23.27
C LYS A 3 6.72 -37.11 -21.94
N GLY A 4 7.33 -36.60 -20.87
CA GLY A 4 6.65 -36.44 -19.59
C GLY A 4 5.57 -35.36 -19.71
N ASN A 5 4.31 -35.74 -19.57
CA ASN A 5 3.22 -34.78 -19.51
C ASN A 5 3.34 -34.00 -18.20
N ARG A 6 3.56 -32.68 -18.29
CA ARG A 6 3.44 -31.77 -17.15
C ARG A 6 1.95 -31.60 -16.86
N TYR A 7 1.47 -32.22 -15.78
CA TYR A 7 0.11 -32.08 -15.28
C TYR A 7 -0.01 -30.73 -14.55
N PHE A 8 -0.89 -29.85 -15.02
CA PHE A 8 -1.28 -28.62 -14.32
C PHE A 8 -2.62 -28.88 -13.64
N ASN A 9 -2.61 -28.96 -12.30
CA ASN A 9 -3.82 -29.08 -11.51
C ASN A 9 -4.48 -27.70 -11.38
N THR A 10 -5.49 -27.40 -12.20
CA THR A 10 -6.26 -26.14 -12.10
C THR A 10 -7.41 -26.24 -11.08
N SER A 11 -7.54 -27.37 -10.40
CA SER A 11 -8.58 -27.67 -9.42
C SER A 11 -7.98 -28.19 -8.12
N GLY A 12 -6.75 -27.80 -7.79
CA GLY A 12 -6.06 -28.26 -6.60
C GLY A 12 -6.92 -28.06 -5.36
N PRO A 13 -6.92 -29.01 -4.40
CA PRO A 13 -7.61 -28.80 -3.14
C PRO A 13 -7.12 -27.48 -2.56
N ASN A 14 -8.05 -26.64 -2.10
CA ASN A 14 -7.75 -25.39 -1.39
C ASN A 14 -7.06 -25.75 -0.06
N ILE A 15 -5.79 -26.14 -0.13
CA ILE A 15 -4.93 -26.50 1.00
C ILE A 15 -4.10 -25.25 1.27
N PRO A 16 -4.47 -24.43 2.26
CA PRO A 16 -3.83 -23.13 2.47
C PRO A 16 -2.33 -23.21 2.73
N SER A 17 -1.85 -24.35 3.25
CA SER A 17 -0.42 -24.61 3.50
C SER A 17 0.42 -24.84 2.24
N GLU A 18 -0.21 -25.15 1.10
CA GLU A 18 0.44 -25.34 -0.20
C GLU A 18 0.24 -24.14 -1.14
N HIS A 19 -0.58 -23.16 -0.71
CA HIS A 19 -0.66 -21.87 -1.38
C HIS A 19 0.57 -21.04 -1.04
N TYR A 20 1.42 -20.79 -2.04
CA TYR A 20 2.52 -19.81 -1.99
C TYR A 20 1.98 -18.37 -1.94
N THR A 21 1.15 -18.06 -0.95
CA THR A 21 0.74 -16.68 -0.69
C THR A 21 1.88 -16.08 0.11
N LEU A 22 2.75 -15.32 -0.55
CA LEU A 22 3.77 -14.53 0.15
C LEU A 22 3.05 -13.73 1.25
N PRO A 23 3.50 -13.78 2.52
CA PRO A 23 2.89 -13.01 3.58
C PRO A 23 2.94 -11.54 3.19
N ARG A 24 1.78 -10.88 3.20
CA ARG A 24 1.67 -9.44 2.97
C ARG A 24 2.34 -8.73 4.15
N LYS A 25 3.59 -8.31 3.97
CA LYS A 25 4.36 -7.63 5.02
C LYS A 25 3.83 -6.24 5.33
N ASP A 26 3.42 -5.52 4.28
CA ASP A 26 2.93 -4.15 4.37
C ASP A 26 1.69 -3.98 3.48
N LEU A 27 0.76 -3.11 3.89
CA LEU A 27 -0.32 -2.62 3.03
C LEU A 27 0.06 -1.24 2.49
N ILE A 28 -0.05 -1.05 1.17
CA ILE A 28 0.34 0.20 0.52
C ILE A 28 -0.91 0.96 0.08
N GLU A 29 -1.00 2.23 0.42
CA GLU A 29 -2.00 3.17 -0.07
C GLU A 29 -1.30 4.34 -0.75
N THR A 30 -1.81 4.75 -1.91
CA THR A 30 -1.29 5.88 -2.69
C THR A 30 -2.37 6.94 -2.85
N LYS A 31 -2.04 8.22 -2.67
CA LYS A 31 -2.93 9.34 -3.02
C LYS A 31 -2.19 10.50 -3.66
N VAL A 32 -2.89 11.23 -4.52
CA VAL A 32 -2.46 12.58 -4.93
C VAL A 32 -2.97 13.58 -3.89
N TYR A 33 -2.06 14.39 -3.36
CA TYR A 33 -2.38 15.45 -2.42
C TYR A 33 -3.15 16.56 -3.12
N ARG A 34 -4.35 16.82 -2.62
CA ARG A 34 -5.19 17.97 -3.04
C ARG A 34 -5.40 18.92 -1.88
N ASP A 35 -5.72 18.36 -0.72
CA ASP A 35 -5.89 19.08 0.53
C ASP A 35 -5.55 18.19 1.72
N SER A 36 -5.33 18.84 2.87
CA SER A 36 -4.95 18.16 4.11
C SER A 36 -6.05 17.25 4.67
N TYR A 37 -7.33 17.51 4.38
CA TYR A 37 -8.44 16.72 4.88
C TYR A 37 -8.49 15.36 4.20
N GLN A 38 -8.44 15.32 2.86
CA GLN A 38 -8.40 14.07 2.10
C GLN A 38 -7.18 13.23 2.47
N ALA A 39 -6.03 13.88 2.65
CA ALA A 39 -4.81 13.18 2.96
C ALA A 39 -4.86 12.55 4.38
N LYS A 40 -5.43 13.25 5.38
CA LYS A 40 -5.66 12.72 6.73
C LYS A 40 -6.71 11.60 6.74
N LYS A 41 -7.77 11.73 5.94
CA LYS A 41 -8.77 10.68 5.77
C LYS A 41 -8.13 9.41 5.20
N GLY A 42 -7.22 9.54 4.23
CA GLY A 42 -6.45 8.43 3.67
C GLY A 42 -5.60 7.69 4.71
N LEU A 43 -4.93 8.41 5.60
CA LEU A 43 -4.15 7.80 6.70
C LEU A 43 -5.02 6.92 7.61
N LYS A 44 -6.19 7.43 8.02
CA LYS A 44 -7.14 6.66 8.85
C LYS A 44 -7.66 5.43 8.12
N GLN A 45 -7.97 5.59 6.82
CA GLN A 45 -8.43 4.48 5.99
C GLN A 45 -7.35 3.38 5.86
N LEU A 46 -6.09 3.76 5.67
CA LEU A 46 -4.97 2.82 5.66
C LEU A 46 -4.85 2.07 6.99
N ALA A 47 -4.89 2.78 8.13
CA ALA A 47 -4.87 2.16 9.46
C ALA A 47 -6.00 1.15 9.65
N TYR A 48 -7.23 1.55 9.30
CA TYR A 48 -8.41 0.68 9.36
C TYR A 48 -8.23 -0.59 8.53
N TYR A 49 -7.73 -0.48 7.30
CA TYR A 49 -7.51 -1.66 6.47
C TYR A 49 -6.41 -2.57 7.02
N CYS A 50 -5.29 -2.00 7.49
CA CYS A 50 -4.24 -2.75 8.16
C CYS A 50 -4.78 -3.57 9.34
N GLN A 51 -5.60 -2.97 10.20
CA GLN A 51 -6.27 -3.67 11.30
C GLN A 51 -7.18 -4.80 10.79
N SER A 52 -8.03 -4.52 9.78
CA SER A 52 -9.01 -5.50 9.27
C SER A 52 -8.40 -6.77 8.68
N VAL A 53 -7.14 -6.67 8.20
CA VAL A 53 -6.41 -7.79 7.59
C VAL A 53 -5.22 -8.25 8.44
N ASN A 54 -5.14 -7.79 9.69
CA ASN A 54 -4.11 -8.13 10.67
C ASN A 54 -2.66 -7.88 10.17
N ILE A 55 -2.47 -6.78 9.46
CA ILE A 55 -1.14 -6.30 9.03
C ILE A 55 -0.72 -5.17 9.98
N PRO A 56 0.44 -5.27 10.65
CA PRO A 56 0.84 -4.29 11.67
C PRO A 56 1.43 -3.00 11.09
N GLU A 57 1.77 -2.98 9.80
CA GLU A 57 2.45 -1.86 9.15
C GLU A 57 1.83 -1.46 7.80
N GLY A 58 1.67 -0.16 7.61
CA GLY A 58 1.20 0.45 6.36
C GLY A 58 2.24 1.39 5.75
N LEU A 59 2.21 1.51 4.42
CA LEU A 59 2.98 2.45 3.64
C LEU A 59 2.03 3.43 2.95
N TYR A 60 2.17 4.72 3.24
CA TYR A 60 1.37 5.78 2.63
C TYR A 60 2.22 6.64 1.71
N LEU A 61 1.99 6.53 0.41
CA LEU A 61 2.66 7.32 -0.61
C LEU A 61 1.76 8.48 -1.04
N LEU A 62 2.14 9.70 -0.66
CA LEU A 62 1.38 10.90 -0.95
C LEU A 62 2.09 11.72 -2.04
N PHE A 63 1.56 11.69 -3.25
CA PHE A 63 2.09 12.41 -4.39
C PHE A 63 1.67 13.88 -4.33
N ALA A 64 2.62 14.81 -4.29
CA ALA A 64 2.33 16.24 -4.24
C ALA A 64 3.02 16.97 -5.39
N SER A 65 2.28 17.83 -6.09
CA SER A 65 2.87 18.73 -7.06
C SER A 65 3.86 19.67 -6.38
N ASN A 66 4.99 19.95 -7.03
CA ASN A 66 5.99 20.91 -6.56
C ASN A 66 5.43 22.32 -6.32
N ALA A 67 4.34 22.67 -7.02
CA ALA A 67 3.65 23.95 -6.83
C ALA A 67 2.84 24.01 -5.52
N LEU A 68 2.57 22.87 -4.88
CA LEU A 68 1.73 22.77 -3.69
C LEU A 68 2.56 22.60 -2.42
N LYS A 69 2.25 23.42 -1.42
CA LYS A 69 2.75 23.19 -0.06
C LYS A 69 1.88 22.12 0.62
N VAL A 70 2.50 20.99 0.97
CA VAL A 70 1.84 19.96 1.78
C VAL A 70 1.66 20.46 3.21
N MET A 71 0.44 20.40 3.72
CA MET A 71 0.06 20.91 5.03
C MET A 71 -0.64 19.83 5.85
N GLY A 72 -0.36 19.79 7.15
CA GLY A 72 -1.04 18.89 8.09
C GLY A 72 -0.67 17.41 7.96
N ILE A 73 0.30 17.08 7.11
CA ILE A 73 0.96 15.77 7.01
C ILE A 73 2.44 16.00 6.79
N GLU A 74 3.23 15.34 7.62
CA GLU A 74 4.69 15.30 7.50
C GLU A 74 5.13 13.92 6.99
N GLU A 75 6.25 13.88 6.27
CA GLU A 75 6.94 12.64 5.94
C GLU A 75 7.48 11.97 7.20
N GLY A 76 7.54 10.63 7.22
CA GLY A 76 8.12 9.86 8.32
C GLY A 76 7.19 8.79 8.91
N VAL A 77 7.61 8.22 10.04
CA VAL A 77 6.88 7.17 10.74
C VAL A 77 5.89 7.78 11.73
N ARG A 78 4.67 7.27 11.76
CA ARG A 78 3.67 7.64 12.76
C ARG A 78 2.81 6.46 13.16
N GLU A 79 2.19 6.59 14.32
CA GLU A 79 1.19 5.63 14.79
C GLU A 79 -0.20 6.21 14.57
N VAL A 80 -1.07 5.42 13.92
CA VAL A 80 -2.47 5.77 13.70
C VAL A 80 -3.29 4.57 14.16
N GLU A 81 -4.05 4.75 15.25
CA GLU A 81 -4.90 3.69 15.81
C GLU A 81 -4.12 2.38 16.08
N GLY A 82 -2.91 2.48 16.62
CA GLY A 82 -2.05 1.34 16.93
C GLY A 82 -1.37 0.67 15.73
N ILE A 83 -1.58 1.19 14.51
CA ILE A 83 -0.87 0.74 13.30
C ILE A 83 0.30 1.67 13.00
N ARG A 84 1.47 1.09 12.74
CA ARG A 84 2.64 1.83 12.27
C ARG A 84 2.45 2.19 10.80
N ILE A 85 2.44 3.48 10.48
CA ILE A 85 2.35 3.97 9.10
C ILE A 85 3.62 4.73 8.76
N ARG A 86 4.31 4.29 7.69
CA ARG A 86 5.38 5.03 7.04
C ARG A 86 4.78 5.93 5.96
N VAL A 87 4.92 7.24 6.11
CA VAL A 87 4.45 8.23 5.15
C VAL A 87 5.63 8.71 4.32
N TYR A 88 5.49 8.75 3.00
CA TYR A 88 6.41 9.42 2.08
C TYR A 88 5.66 10.46 1.26
N VAL A 89 6.23 11.66 1.13
CA VAL A 89 5.71 12.71 0.27
C VAL A 89 6.51 12.70 -1.03
N VAL A 90 5.92 12.15 -2.09
CA VAL A 90 6.57 12.05 -3.38
C VAL A 90 6.27 13.30 -4.19
N GLN A 91 7.25 14.16 -4.33
CA GLN A 91 7.11 15.38 -5.10
C GLN A 91 7.21 15.12 -6.62
N TYR A 92 6.38 15.79 -7.41
CA TYR A 92 6.42 15.71 -8.87
C TYR A 92 6.14 17.06 -9.54
N ASP A 93 6.69 17.23 -10.75
CA ASP A 93 6.35 18.34 -11.64
C ASP A 93 5.13 17.97 -12.48
N GLU A 94 4.11 18.83 -12.49
CA GLU A 94 2.95 18.68 -13.38
C GLU A 94 3.33 18.92 -14.85
N GLU A 95 4.36 19.73 -15.08
CA GLU A 95 4.96 19.95 -16.40
C GLU A 95 5.95 18.83 -16.74
N LYS A 96 5.41 17.65 -17.07
CA LYS A 96 6.16 16.64 -17.81
C LYS A 96 5.36 16.20 -19.03
N ASP A 97 5.61 16.90 -20.13
CA ASP A 97 5.43 16.37 -21.48
C ASP A 97 6.36 15.15 -21.63
N PHE A 98 5.79 13.96 -21.81
CA PHE A 98 6.50 12.75 -22.23
C PHE A 98 6.33 12.53 -23.72
#